data_AF-A0A1Z8P5T8-F1
#
_entry.id   AF-A0A1Z8P5T8-F1
#
_cell.length_a   1.000
_cell.length_b   1.000
_cell.length_c   1.000
_cell.angle_alpha   90.00
_cell.angle_beta   90.00
_cell.angle_gamma   90.00
#
_symmetry.space_group_name_H-M   'P 1'
#
loop_
_entity.id
_entity.type
_entity.pdbx_description
1 polymer ?
#
loop_
_entity_poly.entity_id
_entity_poly.type
_entity_poly.pdbx_seq_one_letter_code
_entity_poly.pdbx_strand_id
1 'polypeptide(L)'
;MKQIIYIIVLLLYQLLAGDKIEQKISLEYWLNENLKIFSVDNAILLEIENDKIRITSNNWFGETLLNENIQYENQSFVGDNIFNKMLTERIISKEDSWIEEYNLLNNKKIKVRFLFSAQEDDLRLYRMDIREINRDDDINKINKIILNNDIIMVWTDLNKKIKKIKFVYKNNTYLISYINEK
;
A
#
# COMPACT_ATOMS: atom_id res chain seq x y z
N MET A 1 15.61 2.13 4.38
CA MET A 1 14.74 2.41 5.55
C MET A 1 13.61 3.40 5.26
N LYS A 2 13.86 4.66 4.86
CA LYS A 2 12.80 5.65 4.51
C LYS A 2 11.66 5.13 3.60
N GLN A 3 11.99 4.27 2.64
CA GLN A 3 11.04 3.68 1.69
C GLN A 3 10.04 2.69 2.32
N ILE A 4 10.42 2.01 3.41
CA ILE A 4 9.55 1.11 4.18
C ILE A 4 8.38 1.88 4.80
N ILE A 5 8.61 3.13 5.20
CA ILE A 5 7.60 3.96 5.87
C ILE A 5 6.49 4.38 4.90
N TYR A 6 6.85 4.78 3.67
CA TYR A 6 5.86 5.08 2.64
C TYR A 6 5.03 3.87 2.25
N ILE A 7 5.64 2.69 2.27
CA ILE A 7 4.94 1.42 2.06
C ILE A 7 4.02 1.17 3.26
N ILE A 8 4.49 1.29 4.50
CA ILE A 8 3.64 1.17 5.69
C ILE A 8 2.46 2.15 5.66
N VAL A 9 2.65 3.38 5.19
CA VAL A 9 1.57 4.35 4.98
C VAL A 9 0.59 3.87 3.92
N LEU A 10 1.09 3.32 2.81
CA LEU A 10 0.27 2.64 1.80
C LEU A 10 -0.54 1.49 2.41
N LEU A 11 0.09 0.68 3.27
CA LEU A 11 -0.47 -0.49 3.95
C LEU A 11 -1.47 -0.10 5.05
N LEU A 12 -1.33 1.05 5.71
CA LEU A 12 -2.21 1.52 6.79
C LEU A 12 -3.36 2.38 6.26
N TYR A 13 -3.13 3.11 5.18
CA TYR A 13 -4.18 3.75 4.39
C TYR A 13 -5.22 2.72 3.90
N GLN A 14 -4.84 1.44 3.82
CA GLN A 14 -5.72 0.32 3.50
C GLN A 14 -6.85 0.07 4.50
N LEU A 15 -6.65 0.43 5.75
CA LEU A 15 -7.54 -0.04 6.82
C LEU A 15 -8.76 0.84 7.05
N LEU A 16 -8.79 2.09 6.56
CA LEU A 16 -9.61 3.11 7.23
C LEU A 16 -10.18 4.14 6.24
N ALA A 17 -11.41 3.90 5.79
CA ALA A 17 -12.23 4.89 5.11
C ALA A 17 -13.03 5.68 6.16
N GLY A 18 -12.78 7.00 6.27
CA GLY A 18 -13.81 7.95 6.73
C GLY A 18 -13.49 8.85 7.92
N ASP A 19 -12.62 8.46 8.84
CA ASP A 19 -12.37 9.22 10.08
C ASP A 19 -10.93 9.73 10.22
N LYS A 20 -10.71 10.65 11.17
CA LYS A 20 -9.36 11.01 11.63
C LYS A 20 -8.66 9.79 12.21
N ILE A 21 -7.48 9.51 11.69
CA ILE A 21 -6.69 8.34 12.06
C ILE A 21 -5.40 8.79 12.68
N GLU A 22 -5.08 8.22 13.83
CA GLU A 22 -3.79 8.35 14.49
C GLU A 22 -3.31 6.93 14.85
N GLN A 23 -2.21 6.50 14.23
CA GLN A 23 -1.67 5.15 14.40
C GLN A 23 -0.20 5.22 14.79
N LYS A 24 0.18 4.43 15.80
CA LYS A 24 1.57 4.23 16.18
C LYS A 24 2.07 2.92 15.57
N ILE A 25 3.23 2.99 14.93
CA ILE A 25 3.77 1.91 14.11
C ILE A 25 5.03 1.38 14.78
N SER A 26 5.02 0.10 15.17
CA SER A 26 6.19 -0.64 15.61
C SER A 26 6.95 -1.23 14.43
N LEU A 27 8.27 -1.35 14.55
CA LEU A 27 9.15 -1.89 13.51
C LEU A 27 9.97 -3.04 14.05
N GLU A 28 9.95 -4.16 13.33
CA GLU A 28 10.77 -5.33 13.62
C GLU A 28 11.64 -5.67 12.41
N TYR A 29 12.85 -6.15 12.69
CA TYR A 29 13.71 -6.74 11.68
C TYR A 29 14.10 -8.15 12.10
N TRP A 30 13.85 -9.09 11.20
CA TRP A 30 14.12 -10.51 11.35
C TRP A 30 15.17 -10.91 10.31
N LEU A 31 16.25 -11.56 10.75
CA LEU A 31 17.26 -12.09 9.83
C LEU A 31 16.78 -13.38 9.17
N ASN A 32 16.00 -14.17 9.92
CA ASN A 32 15.30 -15.36 9.49
C ASN A 32 14.10 -15.59 10.41
N GLU A 33 13.31 -16.64 10.16
CA GLU A 33 12.09 -16.98 10.90
C GLU A 33 12.28 -17.10 12.42
N ASN A 34 13.50 -17.39 12.88
CA ASN A 34 13.78 -17.65 14.29
C ASN A 34 14.63 -16.56 14.97
N LEU A 35 15.12 -15.56 14.24
CA LEU A 35 16.05 -14.57 14.78
C LEU A 35 15.59 -13.13 14.51
N LYS A 36 14.97 -12.53 15.54
CA LYS A 36 14.68 -11.11 15.59
C LYS A 36 15.93 -10.32 16.00
N ILE A 37 16.37 -9.42 15.12
CA ILE A 37 17.55 -8.58 15.32
C ILE A 37 17.20 -7.33 16.13
N PHE A 38 16.05 -6.71 15.84
CA PHE A 38 15.52 -5.62 16.66
C PHE A 38 13.99 -5.56 16.59
N SER A 39 13.42 -4.94 17.63
CA SER A 39 12.01 -4.58 17.74
C SER A 39 11.95 -3.22 18.39
N VAL A 40 11.33 -2.25 17.73
CA VAL A 40 11.12 -0.92 18.30
C VAL A 40 9.66 -0.59 18.24
N ASP A 41 9.07 -0.43 19.42
CA ASP A 41 7.67 -0.12 19.53
C ASP A 41 7.38 1.35 19.24
N ASN A 42 6.27 1.60 18.54
CA ASN A 42 5.74 2.93 18.30
C ASN A 42 6.80 3.91 17.76
N ALA A 43 7.60 3.47 16.78
CA ALA A 43 8.67 4.29 16.19
C ALA A 43 8.14 5.45 15.36
N ILE A 44 7.03 5.25 14.65
CA ILE A 44 6.43 6.21 13.73
C ILE A 44 5.01 6.51 14.13
N LEU A 45 4.61 7.77 14.04
CA LEU A 45 3.22 8.21 14.11
C LEU A 45 2.71 8.50 12.71
N LEU A 46 1.59 7.90 12.34
CA LEU A 46 0.85 8.17 11.13
C LEU A 46 -0.45 8.88 11.49
N GLU A 47 -0.63 10.08 10.94
CA GLU A 47 -1.87 10.83 11.04
C GLU A 47 -2.48 10.95 9.63
N ILE A 48 -3.74 10.54 9.48
CA ILE A 48 -4.51 10.77 8.26
C ILE A 48 -5.79 11.50 8.67
N GLU A 49 -5.99 12.69 8.12
CA GLU A 49 -7.16 13.51 8.43
C GLU A 49 -7.60 14.24 7.16
N ASN A 50 -8.86 14.03 6.76
CA ASN A 50 -9.42 14.56 5.51
C ASN A 50 -8.58 14.17 4.28
N ASP A 51 -7.94 15.14 3.64
CA ASP A 51 -7.09 15.04 2.45
C ASP A 51 -5.59 15.13 2.79
N LYS A 52 -5.23 14.98 4.06
CA LYS A 52 -3.85 15.09 4.56
C LYS A 52 -3.30 13.77 5.06
N ILE A 53 -2.05 13.48 4.70
CA ILE A 53 -1.23 12.44 5.32
C ILE A 53 -0.06 13.12 6.01
N ARG A 54 0.17 12.78 7.27
CA ARG A 54 1.33 13.21 8.01
C ARG A 54 2.01 12.01 8.66
N ILE A 55 3.33 11.99 8.56
CA ILE A 55 4.16 10.92 9.10
C ILE A 55 5.27 11.59 9.90
N THR A 56 5.30 11.31 11.19
CA THR A 56 6.28 11.88 12.12
C THR A 56 6.97 10.79 12.92
N SER A 57 8.15 11.10 13.43
CA SER A 57 8.86 10.24 14.35
C SER A 57 8.23 10.34 15.74
N ASN A 58 8.02 9.20 16.39
CA ASN A 58 7.50 9.14 17.75
C ASN A 58 8.58 8.79 18.80
N ASN A 59 9.80 8.43 18.35
CA ASN A 59 10.98 8.25 19.19
C ASN A 59 12.28 8.43 18.38
N TRP A 60 13.43 8.34 19.06
CA TRP A 60 14.77 8.52 18.48
C TRP A 60 15.05 7.57 17.30
N PHE A 61 14.50 6.35 17.32
CA PHE A 61 14.64 5.38 16.24
C PHE A 61 13.82 5.82 15.02
N GLY A 62 12.59 6.29 15.25
CA GLY A 62 11.75 6.93 14.25
C GLY A 62 12.43 8.13 13.58
N GLU A 63 13.11 8.98 14.35
CA GLU A 63 13.85 10.14 13.84
C GLU A 63 14.98 9.70 12.89
N THR A 64 15.74 8.68 13.29
CA THR A 64 16.80 8.08 12.48
C THR A 64 16.25 7.50 11.18
N LEU A 65 15.06 6.91 11.22
CA LEU A 65 14.41 6.30 10.06
C LEU A 65 13.84 7.31 9.07
N LEU A 66 13.13 8.33 9.58
CA LEU A 66 12.44 9.33 8.77
C LEU A 66 13.37 10.42 8.28
N ASN A 67 14.32 10.85 9.11
CA ASN A 67 15.19 12.02 8.95
C ASN A 67 14.45 13.37 8.84
N GLU A 68 13.24 13.39 8.27
CA GLU A 68 12.34 14.53 8.20
C GLU A 68 10.89 14.04 8.29
N ASN A 69 10.00 14.86 8.83
CA ASN A 69 8.57 14.59 8.79
C ASN A 69 8.08 14.63 7.34
N ILE A 70 7.15 13.74 7.00
CA ILE A 70 6.55 13.69 5.68
C ILE A 70 5.13 14.23 5.80
N GLN A 71 4.77 15.17 4.93
CA GLN A 71 3.43 15.72 4.86
C GLN A 71 2.97 15.80 3.41
N TYR A 72 1.76 15.32 3.16
CA TYR A 72 1.05 15.45 1.90
C TYR A 72 -0.31 16.07 2.18
N GLU A 73 -0.72 17.03 1.37
CA GLU A 73 -2.01 17.73 1.47
C GLU A 73 -2.76 17.65 0.13
N ASN A 74 -4.07 17.88 0.12
CA ASN A 74 -4.89 17.80 -1.11
C ASN A 74 -4.84 16.43 -1.77
N GLN A 75 -4.72 15.38 -0.95
CA GLN A 75 -4.71 14.01 -1.44
C GLN A 75 -6.14 13.54 -1.70
N SER A 76 -6.41 13.12 -2.94
CA SER A 76 -7.69 12.51 -3.28
C SER A 76 -7.70 11.03 -2.86
N PHE A 77 -8.49 10.78 -1.84
CA PHE A 77 -8.67 9.48 -1.21
C PHE A 77 -9.97 8.78 -1.62
N VAL A 78 -10.83 9.48 -2.34
CA VAL A 78 -12.20 9.08 -2.69
C VAL A 78 -12.30 8.79 -4.18
N GLY A 79 -13.27 7.96 -4.57
CA GLY A 79 -13.58 7.66 -5.97
C GLY A 79 -12.59 6.67 -6.59
N ASP A 80 -12.00 7.05 -7.71
CA ASP A 80 -11.19 6.21 -8.62
C ASP A 80 -9.76 5.95 -8.15
N ASN A 81 -9.43 6.31 -6.91
CA ASN A 81 -8.15 5.96 -6.32
C ASN A 81 -8.02 4.42 -6.24
N ILE A 82 -6.97 3.85 -6.84
CA ILE A 82 -6.79 2.39 -6.92
C ILE A 82 -6.71 1.74 -5.54
N PHE A 83 -6.15 2.44 -4.55
CA PHE A 83 -6.13 1.95 -3.19
C PHE A 83 -7.56 1.94 -2.67
N ASN A 84 -8.27 3.07 -2.64
CA ASN A 84 -9.66 3.09 -2.19
C ASN A 84 -10.52 1.98 -2.84
N LYS A 85 -10.37 1.73 -4.14
CA LYS A 85 -11.05 0.65 -4.85
C LYS A 85 -10.66 -0.74 -4.36
N MET A 86 -9.37 -1.03 -4.19
CA MET A 86 -8.90 -2.31 -3.63
C MET A 86 -9.29 -2.52 -2.14
N LEU A 87 -9.64 -1.45 -1.43
CA LEU A 87 -9.89 -1.45 0.02
C LEU A 87 -11.34 -1.47 0.41
N THR A 88 -12.13 -0.67 -0.29
CA THR A 88 -13.54 -0.43 0.00
C THR A 88 -14.37 -1.41 -0.82
N GLU A 89 -14.14 -1.46 -2.13
CA GLU A 89 -14.87 -2.39 -3.01
C GLU A 89 -14.28 -3.81 -2.89
N ARG A 90 -12.97 -3.93 -2.67
CA ARG A 90 -12.24 -5.20 -2.52
C ARG A 90 -12.56 -6.21 -3.62
N ILE A 91 -12.89 -5.77 -4.84
CA ILE A 91 -13.28 -6.66 -5.94
C ILE A 91 -12.41 -6.36 -7.16
N ILE A 92 -11.93 -7.42 -7.82
CA ILE A 92 -11.31 -7.31 -9.14
C ILE A 92 -12.42 -7.34 -10.20
N SER A 93 -12.66 -6.19 -10.85
CA SER A 93 -13.75 -6.02 -11.81
C SER A 93 -13.46 -6.63 -13.19
N LYS A 94 -12.20 -6.61 -13.66
CA LYS A 94 -11.77 -7.17 -14.95
C LYS A 94 -10.43 -7.88 -14.84
N GLU A 95 -10.33 -9.02 -15.51
CA GLU A 95 -9.10 -9.83 -15.61
C GLU A 95 -8.41 -9.61 -16.95
N ASP A 96 -7.09 -9.76 -16.97
CA ASP A 96 -6.22 -9.80 -18.15
C ASP A 96 -6.30 -8.59 -19.10
N SER A 97 -6.96 -7.51 -18.68
CA SER A 97 -7.20 -6.30 -19.46
C SER A 97 -6.71 -5.05 -18.72
N TRP A 98 -6.21 -4.06 -19.47
CA TRP A 98 -5.87 -2.76 -18.90
C TRP A 98 -7.14 -1.96 -18.59
N ILE A 99 -7.17 -1.35 -17.40
CA ILE A 99 -8.24 -0.48 -16.91
C ILE A 99 -7.61 0.89 -16.67
N GLU A 100 -8.07 1.91 -17.39
CA GLU A 100 -7.49 3.27 -17.37
C GLU A 100 -8.27 4.25 -16.48
N GLU A 101 -9.27 3.74 -15.76
CA GLU A 101 -10.17 4.52 -14.90
C GLU A 101 -9.57 4.80 -13.51
N TYR A 102 -8.32 4.40 -13.24
CA TYR A 102 -7.73 4.50 -11.91
C TYR A 102 -6.73 5.65 -11.77
N ASN A 103 -6.65 6.18 -10.55
CA ASN A 103 -5.68 7.19 -10.16
C ASN A 103 -4.86 6.73 -8.95
N LEU A 104 -3.64 7.23 -8.84
CA LEU A 104 -2.85 7.23 -7.60
C LEU A 104 -3.10 8.53 -6.81
N LEU A 105 -2.27 8.78 -5.79
CA LEU A 105 -2.25 10.05 -5.07
C LEU A 105 -2.00 11.24 -6.01
N ASN A 106 -2.40 12.44 -5.59
CA ASN A 106 -2.39 13.66 -6.42
C ASN A 106 -3.16 13.53 -7.75
N ASN A 107 -4.14 12.63 -7.84
CA ASN A 107 -4.89 12.35 -9.08
C ASN A 107 -4.01 11.91 -10.25
N LYS A 108 -2.83 11.32 -9.99
CA LYS A 108 -1.97 10.80 -11.05
C LYS A 108 -2.65 9.64 -11.77
N LYS A 109 -3.01 9.86 -13.02
CA LYS A 109 -3.71 8.88 -13.87
C LYS A 109 -2.82 7.68 -14.16
N ILE A 110 -3.36 6.49 -13.95
CA ILE A 110 -2.68 5.22 -14.17
C ILE A 110 -3.59 4.25 -14.92
N LYS A 111 -2.96 3.22 -15.48
CA LYS A 111 -3.65 2.02 -15.90
C LYS A 111 -3.20 0.82 -15.10
N VAL A 112 -4.16 -0.03 -14.78
CA VAL A 112 -3.97 -1.23 -13.95
C VAL A 112 -4.44 -2.44 -14.73
N ARG A 113 -3.76 -3.58 -14.55
CA ARG A 113 -4.21 -4.87 -15.06
C ARG A 113 -3.97 -5.95 -14.03
N PHE A 114 -4.95 -6.83 -13.84
CA PHE A 114 -4.84 -8.03 -13.01
C PHE A 114 -4.65 -9.24 -13.92
N LEU A 115 -3.42 -9.73 -14.03
CA LEU A 115 -3.11 -10.92 -14.81
C LEU A 115 -3.35 -12.16 -13.98
N PHE A 116 -4.22 -13.05 -14.45
CA PHE A 116 -4.44 -14.32 -13.76
C PHE A 116 -3.17 -15.16 -13.78
N SER A 117 -2.78 -15.70 -12.63
CA SER A 117 -1.55 -16.49 -12.47
C SER A 117 -1.87 -17.95 -12.19
N ALA A 118 -2.67 -18.21 -11.15
CA ALA A 118 -2.99 -19.55 -10.70
C ALA A 118 -4.26 -19.58 -9.85
N GLN A 119 -4.81 -20.76 -9.64
CA GLN A 119 -5.80 -21.04 -8.61
C GLN A 119 -5.19 -22.05 -7.63
N GLU A 120 -5.25 -21.75 -6.34
CA GLU A 120 -4.74 -22.58 -5.25
C GLU A 120 -5.89 -22.74 -4.25
N ASP A 121 -6.42 -23.96 -4.12
CA ASP A 121 -7.62 -24.25 -3.35
C ASP A 121 -8.81 -23.34 -3.76
N ASP A 122 -9.38 -22.61 -2.79
CA ASP A 122 -10.48 -21.66 -2.96
C ASP A 122 -10.01 -20.22 -3.27
N LEU A 123 -8.71 -20.05 -3.57
CA LEU A 123 -8.11 -18.75 -3.86
C LEU A 123 -7.65 -18.63 -5.31
N ARG A 124 -7.86 -17.45 -5.89
CA ARG A 124 -7.34 -17.07 -7.21
C ARG A 124 -6.20 -16.08 -7.01
N LEU A 125 -5.07 -16.33 -7.66
CA LEU A 125 -3.87 -15.50 -7.59
C LEU A 125 -3.70 -14.69 -8.88
N TYR A 126 -3.47 -13.40 -8.72
CA TYR A 126 -3.19 -12.46 -9.80
C TYR A 126 -1.87 -11.74 -9.58
N ARG A 127 -1.18 -11.44 -10.69
CA ARG A 127 -0.16 -10.39 -10.73
C ARG A 127 -0.82 -9.08 -11.12
N MET A 128 -0.68 -8.05 -10.29
CA MET A 128 -1.16 -6.71 -10.58
C MET A 128 -0.03 -5.89 -11.21
N ASP A 129 -0.25 -5.44 -12.44
CA ASP A 129 0.64 -4.53 -13.15
C ASP A 129 0.06 -3.10 -13.06
N ILE A 130 0.90 -2.10 -12.78
CA ILE A 130 0.52 -0.68 -12.76
C ILE A 130 1.43 0.09 -13.72
N ARG A 131 0.86 0.97 -14.54
CA ARG A 131 1.61 1.88 -15.41
C ARG A 131 1.05 3.28 -15.35
N GLU A 132 1.92 4.28 -15.37
CA GLU A 132 1.50 5.65 -15.61
C GLU A 132 0.98 5.82 -17.05
N ILE A 133 -0.07 6.65 -17.19
CA ILE A 133 -0.59 7.01 -18.52
C ILE A 133 0.27 8.14 -19.11
N ASN A 134 0.65 9.12 -18.29
CA ASN A 134 1.53 10.23 -18.66
C ASN A 134 2.74 10.28 -17.74
N ARG A 135 3.92 10.53 -18.33
CA ARG A 135 5.13 10.89 -17.59
C ARG A 135 5.03 12.35 -17.18
N ASP A 136 4.93 12.58 -15.88
CA ASP A 136 5.01 13.88 -15.25
C ASP A 136 6.11 13.86 -14.18
N ASP A 137 6.60 15.04 -13.79
CA ASP A 137 7.55 15.17 -12.69
C ASP A 137 6.82 15.03 -11.35
N ASP A 138 6.28 13.83 -11.09
CA ASP A 138 5.60 13.54 -9.83
C ASP A 138 6.59 13.62 -8.66
N ILE A 139 6.33 14.53 -7.74
CA ILE A 139 7.11 14.69 -6.51
C ILE A 139 6.64 13.73 -5.40
N ASN A 140 5.50 13.03 -5.59
CA ASN A 140 4.96 12.12 -4.59
C ASN A 140 5.81 10.84 -4.50
N LYS A 141 6.52 10.70 -3.38
CA LYS A 141 7.42 9.56 -3.12
C LYS A 141 6.65 8.24 -2.97
N ILE A 142 5.40 8.26 -2.52
CA ILE A 142 4.54 7.07 -2.42
C ILE A 142 4.22 6.56 -3.84
N ASN A 143 3.78 7.44 -4.73
CA ASN A 143 3.53 7.10 -6.14
C ASN A 143 4.77 6.51 -6.81
N LYS A 144 5.95 7.10 -6.58
CA LYS A 144 7.22 6.56 -7.09
C LYS A 144 7.50 5.15 -6.61
N ILE A 145 7.19 4.81 -5.36
CA ILE A 145 7.39 3.46 -4.83
C ILE A 145 6.42 2.48 -5.46
N ILE A 146 5.15 2.87 -5.60
CA ILE A 146 4.13 2.04 -6.26
C ILE A 146 4.51 1.78 -7.71
N LEU A 147 4.94 2.80 -8.46
CA LEU A 147 5.28 2.65 -9.88
C LEU A 147 6.59 1.90 -10.11
N ASN A 148 7.53 1.96 -9.16
CA ASN A 148 8.81 1.25 -9.23
C ASN A 148 8.82 -0.03 -8.38
N ASN A 149 7.66 -0.65 -8.18
CA ASN A 149 7.58 -1.94 -7.51
C ASN A 149 8.14 -3.05 -8.38
N ASP A 150 8.67 -4.10 -7.73
CA ASP A 150 9.15 -5.27 -8.45
C ASP A 150 7.95 -6.15 -8.86
N ILE A 151 7.08 -6.46 -7.90
CA ILE A 151 5.90 -7.33 -8.09
C ILE A 151 4.79 -6.93 -7.10
N ILE A 152 3.55 -6.85 -7.60
CA ILE A 152 2.35 -6.87 -6.76
C ILE A 152 1.55 -8.15 -7.07
N MET A 153 1.28 -8.94 -6.04
CA MET A 153 0.41 -10.12 -6.12
C MET A 153 -0.86 -9.89 -5.32
N VAL A 154 -1.99 -10.33 -5.86
CA VAL A 154 -3.31 -10.18 -5.25
C VAL A 154 -3.98 -11.54 -5.23
N TRP A 155 -4.42 -11.99 -4.05
CA TRP A 155 -5.25 -13.18 -3.90
C TRP A 155 -6.69 -12.74 -3.69
N THR A 156 -7.60 -13.42 -4.36
CA THR A 156 -9.04 -13.27 -4.16
C THR A 156 -9.67 -14.61 -3.82
N ASP A 157 -10.89 -14.59 -3.29
CA ASP A 157 -11.75 -15.78 -3.35
C ASP A 157 -12.25 -16.04 -4.79
N LEU A 158 -13.02 -17.11 -4.97
CA LEU A 158 -13.63 -17.47 -6.25
C LEU A 158 -14.57 -16.39 -6.80
N ASN A 159 -15.11 -15.51 -5.94
CA ASN A 159 -15.96 -14.38 -6.32
C ASN A 159 -15.15 -13.11 -6.61
N LYS A 160 -13.82 -13.22 -6.74
CA LYS A 160 -12.88 -12.11 -7.00
C LYS A 160 -12.82 -11.07 -5.89
N LYS A 161 -13.27 -11.41 -4.68
CA LYS A 161 -13.10 -10.53 -3.51
C LYS A 161 -11.67 -10.66 -2.98
N ILE A 162 -10.94 -9.56 -2.90
CA ILE A 162 -9.56 -9.48 -2.44
C ILE A 162 -9.46 -9.95 -0.99
N LYS A 163 -8.58 -10.94 -0.76
CA LYS A 163 -8.29 -11.54 0.55
C LYS A 163 -6.89 -11.22 1.04
N LYS A 164 -5.95 -11.02 0.11
CA LYS A 164 -4.54 -10.81 0.45
C LYS A 164 -3.84 -10.06 -0.67
N ILE A 165 -2.91 -9.18 -0.32
CA ILE A 165 -2.04 -8.47 -1.27
C ILE A 165 -0.60 -8.64 -0.79
N LYS A 166 0.29 -9.02 -1.69
CA LYS A 166 1.75 -9.03 -1.47
C LYS A 166 2.37 -8.01 -2.39
N PHE A 167 3.30 -7.24 -1.82
CA PHE A 167 4.05 -6.24 -2.54
C PHE A 167 5.54 -6.53 -2.35
N VAL A 168 6.32 -6.49 -3.43
CA VAL A 168 7.77 -6.63 -3.39
C VAL A 168 8.40 -5.36 -3.94
N TYR A 169 9.32 -4.78 -3.15
CA TYR A 169 10.07 -3.60 -3.55
C TYR A 169 11.51 -3.69 -3.06
N LYS A 170 12.46 -3.67 -4.00
CA LYS A 170 13.89 -3.83 -3.76
C LYS A 170 14.17 -5.05 -2.88
N ASN A 171 13.62 -6.20 -3.26
CA ASN A 171 13.75 -7.48 -2.54
C ASN A 171 13.11 -7.53 -1.14
N ASN A 172 12.45 -6.47 -0.67
CA ASN A 172 11.67 -6.51 0.56
C ASN A 172 10.24 -6.94 0.24
N THR A 173 9.75 -7.96 0.94
CA THR A 173 8.38 -8.45 0.80
C THR A 173 7.50 -7.86 1.89
N TYR A 174 6.34 -7.37 1.49
CA TYR A 174 5.30 -6.85 2.37
C TYR A 174 4.00 -7.61 2.09
N LEU A 175 3.28 -7.93 3.15
CA LEU A 175 2.08 -8.73 3.08
C LEU A 175 0.92 -8.08 3.82
N ILE A 176 -0.21 -7.99 3.14
CA ILE A 176 -1.48 -7.53 3.67
C ILE A 176 -2.43 -8.71 3.58
N SER A 177 -3.05 -9.06 4.70
CA SER A 177 -4.10 -10.07 4.73
C SER A 177 -5.35 -9.43 5.32
N TYR A 178 -6.48 -9.56 4.63
CA TYR A 178 -7.76 -9.13 5.15
C TYR A 178 -8.31 -10.28 6.00
N ILE A 179 -8.23 -10.15 7.31
CA ILE A 179 -8.87 -11.10 8.23
C ILE A 179 -10.38 -10.89 8.07
N ASN A 180 -11.11 -11.95 7.71
CA ASN A 180 -12.56 -11.87 7.56
C ASN A 180 -13.17 -11.30 8.86
N GLU A 181 -13.94 -10.22 8.72
CA GLU A 181 -15.00 -9.88 9.66
C GLU A 181 -15.95 -11.08 9.72
N LYS A 182 -16.23 -11.55 10.94
CA LYS A 182 -17.26 -12.56 11.19
C LYS A 182 -18.64 -12.02 10.85
#